data_AF-A0A7D5P4K7-F1
#
_entry.id   AF-A0A7D5P4K7-F1
#
_cell.length_a   1.000
_cell.length_b   1.000
_cell.length_c   1.000
_cell.angle_alpha   90.00
_cell.angle_beta   90.00
_cell.angle_gamma   90.00
#
_symmetry.space_group_name_H-M   'P 1'
#
loop_
_entity.id
_entity.type
_entity.pdbx_description
1 polymer ?
#
loop_
_entity_poly.entity_id
_entity_poly.type
_entity_poly.pdbx_seq_one_letter_code
_entity_poly.pdbx_strand_id
1 'polypeptide(L)'
;MTVNPERVQADIDWDLDRLPLPVGQRVSEAALAVLDECKPDQRATVRRVRAEVSGEAPPRTADANDYLRAAKHADGELAIVTWTNIGATAIRWDPDEGRYEIAGYSELDNKLGNDPTFVEHGSRRSVKDILGNAPMVATADETDLLPGGESA
;
A
#
# COMPACT_ATOMS: atom_id res chain seq x y z
N MET A 1 -10.24 -7.67 -16.43
CA MET A 1 -10.80 -6.35 -16.80
C MET A 1 -9.63 -5.40 -16.89
N THR A 2 -9.21 -5.04 -18.10
CA THR A 2 -8.07 -4.16 -18.32
C THR A 2 -8.53 -2.73 -18.01
N VAL A 3 -8.02 -2.16 -16.91
CA VAL A 3 -8.30 -0.77 -16.54
C VAL A 3 -7.54 0.12 -17.53
N ASN A 4 -8.21 1.09 -18.16
CA ASN A 4 -7.53 2.07 -19.03
C ASN A 4 -6.87 3.13 -18.12
N PRO A 5 -5.53 3.18 -18.03
CA PRO A 5 -4.84 4.09 -17.12
C PRO A 5 -5.09 5.56 -17.46
N GLU A 6 -5.21 5.91 -18.75
CA GLU A 6 -5.47 7.28 -19.20
C GLU A 6 -6.83 7.78 -18.71
N ARG A 7 -7.84 6.89 -18.70
CA ARG A 7 -9.18 7.25 -18.21
C ARG A 7 -9.18 7.41 -16.70
N VAL A 8 -8.41 6.59 -15.97
CA VAL A 8 -8.25 6.74 -14.51
C VAL A 8 -7.56 8.06 -14.19
N GLN A 9 -6.48 8.41 -14.91
CA GLN A 9 -5.75 9.65 -14.70
C GLN A 9 -6.65 10.89 -14.85
N ALA A 10 -7.53 10.90 -15.86
CA ALA A 10 -8.46 12.01 -16.08
C ALA A 10 -9.53 12.17 -14.97
N ASP A 11 -9.82 11.10 -14.22
CA ASP A 11 -10.81 11.07 -13.14
C ASP A 11 -10.18 11.32 -11.74
N ILE A 12 -8.85 11.50 -11.67
CA ILE A 12 -8.10 11.70 -10.42
C ILE A 12 -7.84 13.19 -10.22
N ASP A 13 -8.20 13.70 -9.04
CA ASP A 13 -8.08 15.11 -8.69
C ASP A 13 -6.72 15.49 -8.08
N TRP A 14 -5.80 14.53 -7.93
CA TRP A 14 -4.53 14.71 -7.23
C TRP A 14 -3.33 14.18 -8.01
N ASP A 15 -2.14 14.55 -7.55
CA ASP A 15 -0.88 14.19 -8.22
C ASP A 15 -0.58 12.69 -8.11
N LEU A 16 -0.76 11.96 -9.21
CA LEU A 16 -0.50 10.52 -9.28
C LEU A 16 0.99 10.17 -9.23
N ASP A 17 1.90 11.13 -9.45
CA ASP A 17 3.34 10.89 -9.31
C ASP A 17 3.74 10.59 -7.86
N ARG A 18 2.85 10.89 -6.90
CA ARG A 18 2.98 10.49 -5.48
C ARG A 18 2.71 9.01 -5.21
N LEU A 19 2.20 8.25 -6.19
CA LEU A 19 2.07 6.80 -6.05
C LEU A 19 3.43 6.12 -6.24
N PRO A 20 3.77 5.11 -5.42
CA PRO A 20 5.02 4.37 -5.60
C PRO A 20 5.04 3.55 -6.90
N LEU A 21 3.87 3.29 -7.49
CA LEU A 21 3.71 2.47 -8.69
C LEU A 21 2.70 3.08 -9.65
N PRO A 22 2.91 2.93 -10.97
CA PRO A 22 1.93 3.33 -11.97
C PRO A 22 0.57 2.67 -11.76
N VAL A 23 -0.50 3.39 -12.16
CA VAL A 23 -1.87 2.86 -12.15
C VAL A 23 -1.95 1.55 -12.91
N GLY A 24 -2.40 0.49 -12.23
CA GLY A 24 -2.58 -0.84 -12.79
C GLY A 24 -1.43 -1.80 -12.48
N GLN A 25 -0.27 -1.30 -12.07
CA GLN A 25 0.77 -2.11 -11.45
C GLN A 25 0.41 -2.37 -9.98
N ARG A 26 0.57 -3.61 -9.53
CA ARG A 26 0.15 -4.04 -8.18
C ARG A 26 1.29 -4.28 -7.22
N VAL A 27 2.49 -4.55 -7.74
CA VAL A 27 3.66 -4.83 -6.92
C VAL A 27 4.92 -4.31 -7.59
N SER A 28 5.85 -3.77 -6.82
CA SER A 28 7.21 -3.47 -7.28
C SER A 28 8.06 -4.74 -7.28
N GLU A 29 9.13 -4.77 -8.07
CA GLU A 29 10.05 -5.91 -8.06
C GLU A 29 10.70 -6.09 -6.69
N ALA A 30 11.07 -4.98 -6.03
CA ALA A 30 11.65 -4.99 -4.69
C ALA A 30 10.67 -5.54 -3.64
N ALA A 31 9.41 -5.10 -3.67
CA ALA A 31 8.40 -5.61 -2.76
C ALA A 31 8.09 -7.09 -2.99
N LEU A 32 8.16 -7.56 -4.23
CA LEU A 32 8.02 -8.98 -4.54
C LEU A 32 9.16 -9.80 -3.94
N ALA A 33 10.39 -9.29 -3.96
CA ALA A 33 11.53 -9.94 -3.31
C ALA A 33 11.34 -10.04 -1.79
N VAL A 34 10.88 -8.96 -1.13
CA VAL A 34 10.58 -8.98 0.31
C VAL A 34 9.48 -10.01 0.64
N LEU A 35 8.45 -10.12 -0.19
CA LEU A 35 7.41 -11.15 -0.03
C LEU A 35 7.97 -12.58 -0.16
N ASP A 36 8.97 -12.80 -1.02
CA ASP A 36 9.65 -14.09 -1.16
C ASP A 36 10.51 -14.43 0.06
N GLU A 37 11.20 -13.44 0.63
CA GLU A 37 11.98 -13.58 1.87
C GLU A 37 11.10 -13.86 3.10
N CYS A 38 9.84 -13.43 3.07
CA CYS A 38 8.84 -13.70 4.10
C CYS A 38 8.37 -15.17 4.20
N LYS A 39 8.99 -16.11 3.46
CA LYS A 39 8.71 -17.56 3.49
C LYS A 39 7.25 -17.91 3.12
N PRO A 40 6.79 -17.60 1.90
CA PRO A 40 5.42 -17.89 1.45
C PRO A 40 5.09 -19.40 1.43
N ASP A 41 6.09 -20.27 1.31
CA ASP A 41 5.95 -21.73 1.44
C ASP A 41 5.42 -22.16 2.82
N GLN A 42 5.79 -21.41 3.86
CA GLN A 42 5.40 -21.68 5.26
C GLN A 42 4.23 -20.80 5.74
N ARG A 43 3.95 -19.69 5.04
CA ARG A 43 2.96 -18.69 5.43
C ARG A 43 1.87 -18.51 4.39
N ALA A 44 0.72 -19.14 4.62
CA ALA A 44 -0.41 -19.10 3.70
C ALA A 44 -0.91 -17.67 3.38
N THR A 45 -0.79 -16.71 4.32
CA THR A 45 -1.18 -15.31 4.14
C THR A 45 -0.25 -14.60 3.14
N VAL A 46 1.06 -14.72 3.34
CA VAL A 46 2.09 -14.18 2.44
C VAL A 46 1.96 -14.80 1.06
N ARG A 47 1.74 -16.11 0.98
CA ARG A 47 1.52 -16.82 -0.28
C ARG A 47 0.35 -16.28 -1.08
N ARG A 48 -0.79 -16.01 -0.43
CA ARG A 48 -1.98 -15.46 -1.09
C ARG A 48 -1.72 -14.05 -1.61
N VAL A 49 -1.10 -13.19 -0.80
CA VAL A 49 -0.73 -11.82 -1.20
C VAL A 49 0.21 -11.87 -2.39
N ARG A 50 1.33 -12.58 -2.27
CA ARG A 50 2.33 -12.74 -3.34
C ARG A 50 1.70 -13.21 -4.64
N ALA A 51 0.92 -14.30 -4.61
CA ALA A 51 0.28 -14.85 -5.80
C ALA A 51 -0.75 -13.89 -6.42
N GLU A 52 -1.51 -13.15 -5.61
CA GLU A 52 -2.47 -12.17 -6.12
C GLU A 52 -1.79 -10.97 -6.78
N VAL A 53 -0.76 -10.41 -6.15
CA VAL A 53 -0.10 -9.19 -6.64
C VAL A 53 0.82 -9.46 -7.83
N SER A 54 1.37 -10.67 -7.93
CA SER A 54 2.14 -11.13 -9.11
C SER A 54 1.25 -11.57 -10.28
N GLY A 55 -0.07 -11.70 -10.07
CA GLY A 55 -1.01 -12.17 -11.08
C GLY A 55 -1.06 -13.70 -11.27
N GLU A 56 -0.38 -14.47 -10.42
CA GLU A 56 -0.48 -15.93 -10.37
C GLU A 56 -1.84 -16.43 -9.84
N ALA A 57 -2.55 -15.59 -9.09
CA ALA A 57 -3.87 -15.84 -8.56
C ALA A 57 -4.86 -14.73 -8.96
N PRO A 58 -6.17 -15.04 -9.08
CA PRO A 58 -7.16 -14.03 -9.42
C PRO A 58 -7.26 -12.95 -8.33
N PRO A 59 -7.69 -11.72 -8.68
CA PRO A 59 -7.94 -10.66 -7.71
C PRO A 59 -8.92 -11.13 -6.61
N ARG A 60 -8.71 -10.66 -5.36
CA ARG A 60 -9.48 -11.03 -4.16
C ARG A 60 -9.24 -12.45 -3.65
N THR A 61 -8.13 -13.06 -4.05
CA THR A 61 -7.58 -14.26 -3.39
C THR A 61 -7.07 -13.92 -1.99
N ALA A 62 -6.40 -12.78 -1.80
CA ALA A 62 -5.95 -12.25 -0.52
C ALA A 62 -6.99 -11.25 0.02
N ASP A 63 -7.30 -11.36 1.31
CA ASP A 63 -8.14 -10.37 2.00
C ASP A 63 -7.28 -9.28 2.68
N ALA A 64 -7.93 -8.23 3.19
CA ALA A 64 -7.23 -7.15 3.90
C ALA A 64 -6.39 -7.64 5.10
N ASN A 65 -6.80 -8.73 5.78
CA ASN A 65 -5.99 -9.28 6.87
C ASN A 65 -4.74 -9.98 6.36
N ASP A 66 -4.79 -10.59 5.18
CA ASP A 66 -3.64 -11.21 4.55
C ASP A 66 -2.57 -10.16 4.23
N TYR A 67 -2.96 -9.03 3.64
CA TYR A 67 -2.06 -7.90 3.38
C TYR A 67 -1.44 -7.34 4.66
N LEU A 68 -2.24 -7.07 5.70
CA LEU A 68 -1.71 -6.58 6.99
C LEU A 68 -0.77 -7.58 7.65
N ARG A 69 -1.07 -8.88 7.59
CA ARG A 69 -0.17 -9.92 8.11
C ARG A 69 1.12 -10.03 7.29
N ALA A 70 1.05 -9.88 5.98
CA ALA A 70 2.24 -9.86 5.13
C ALA A 70 3.13 -8.67 5.48
N ALA A 71 2.57 -7.46 5.60
CA ALA A 71 3.30 -6.27 6.06
C ALA A 71 3.95 -6.48 7.43
N LYS A 72 3.24 -7.10 8.37
CA LYS A 72 3.80 -7.46 9.69
C LYS A 72 4.92 -8.50 9.62
N HIS A 73 4.90 -9.41 8.65
CA HIS A 73 5.98 -10.39 8.47
C HIS A 73 7.22 -9.82 7.80
N ALA A 74 7.05 -8.74 7.05
CA ALA A 74 8.13 -7.98 6.43
C ALA A 74 8.78 -6.96 7.38
N ASP A 75 8.37 -6.89 8.65
CA ASP A 75 9.05 -6.15 9.71
C ASP A 75 9.38 -4.67 9.39
N GLY A 76 8.48 -4.00 8.66
CA GLY A 76 8.65 -2.59 8.25
C GLY A 76 9.17 -2.39 6.83
N GLU A 77 9.55 -3.45 6.12
CA GLU A 77 10.06 -3.32 4.75
C GLU A 77 8.96 -3.15 3.70
N LEU A 78 7.73 -3.59 3.98
CA LEU A 78 6.59 -3.48 3.05
C LEU A 78 5.62 -2.36 3.41
N ALA A 79 5.25 -1.60 2.39
CA ALA A 79 4.13 -0.66 2.39
C ALA A 79 2.97 -1.21 1.55
N ILE A 80 1.78 -1.25 2.15
CA ILE A 80 0.53 -1.55 1.45
C ILE A 80 -0.12 -0.22 1.08
N VAL A 81 -0.25 0.06 -0.20
CA VAL A 81 -0.75 1.34 -0.71
C VAL A 81 -2.13 1.18 -1.31
N THR A 82 -3.06 2.05 -0.91
CA THR A 82 -4.39 2.15 -1.50
C THR A 82 -4.65 3.59 -1.90
N TRP A 83 -5.50 3.79 -2.90
CA TRP A 83 -5.81 5.12 -3.41
C TRP A 83 -7.23 5.20 -3.93
N THR A 84 -7.71 6.44 -4.02
CA THR A 84 -9.04 6.83 -4.48
C THR A 84 -8.91 8.03 -5.42
N ASN A 85 -10.04 8.54 -5.92
CA ASN A 85 -10.06 9.76 -6.72
C ASN A 85 -9.66 11.03 -5.93
N ILE A 86 -9.62 10.96 -4.59
CA ILE A 86 -9.36 12.11 -3.70
C ILE A 86 -8.09 11.97 -2.84
N GLY A 87 -7.30 10.91 -3.03
CA GLY A 87 -6.05 10.75 -2.28
C GLY A 87 -5.53 9.32 -2.22
N ALA A 88 -4.45 9.13 -1.46
CA ALA A 88 -3.81 7.85 -1.24
C ALA A 88 -3.40 7.65 0.22
N THR A 89 -3.23 6.38 0.59
CA THR A 89 -2.78 5.96 1.90
C THR A 89 -1.80 4.81 1.76
N ALA A 90 -0.64 4.94 2.40
CA ALA A 90 0.35 3.89 2.62
C ALA A 90 0.24 3.37 4.05
N ILE A 91 0.34 2.06 4.19
CA ILE A 91 0.26 1.37 5.47
C ILE A 91 1.48 0.47 5.62
N ARG A 92 2.25 0.68 6.67
CA ARG A 92 3.42 -0.12 7.04
C ARG A 92 3.26 -0.70 8.45
N TRP A 93 3.90 -1.83 8.73
CA TRP A 93 4.06 -2.29 10.11
C TRP A 93 5.25 -1.58 10.77
N ASP A 94 5.02 -0.92 11.90
CA ASP A 94 6.05 -0.32 12.73
C ASP A 94 6.40 -1.32 13.85
N PRO A 95 7.58 -1.97 13.79
CA PRO A 95 7.98 -2.96 14.79
C PRO A 95 8.30 -2.35 16.15
N ASP A 96 8.75 -1.08 16.19
CA ASP A 96 9.13 -0.39 17.42
C ASP A 96 7.88 -0.03 18.24
N GLU A 97 6.84 0.45 17.56
CA GLU A 97 5.55 0.78 18.20
C GLU A 97 4.60 -0.42 18.31
N GLY A 98 4.91 -1.52 17.64
CA GLY A 98 4.06 -2.72 17.58
C GLY A 98 2.67 -2.42 16.99
N ARG A 99 2.59 -1.49 16.05
CA ARG A 99 1.36 -0.97 15.42
C ARG A 99 1.55 -0.80 13.92
N TYR A 100 0.47 -0.48 13.21
CA TYR A 100 0.60 -0.07 11.81
C TYR A 100 0.75 1.44 11.75
N GLU A 101 1.77 1.91 11.07
CA GLU A 101 1.88 3.30 10.66
C GLU A 101 1.04 3.49 9.39
N ILE A 102 0.17 4.50 9.43
CA ILE A 102 -0.71 4.89 8.34
C ILE A 102 -0.27 6.28 7.95
N ALA A 103 0.12 6.48 6.70
CA ALA A 103 0.40 7.79 6.18
C ALA A 103 -0.33 8.02 4.87
N GLY A 104 -0.73 9.25 4.59
CA GLY A 104 -1.54 9.52 3.43
C GLY A 104 -1.53 10.96 2.96
N TYR A 105 -2.13 11.13 1.78
CA TYR A 105 -2.38 12.41 1.14
C TYR A 105 -3.88 12.57 0.87
N SER A 106 -4.43 13.72 1.27
CA SER A 106 -5.84 14.11 1.11
C SER A 106 -5.95 15.34 0.22
N GLU A 107 -6.46 15.16 -1.00
CA GLU A 107 -6.71 16.27 -1.93
C GLU A 107 -7.86 17.17 -1.44
N LEU A 108 -8.76 16.61 -0.64
CA LEU A 108 -9.80 17.38 0.01
C LEU A 108 -9.19 18.40 0.98
N ASP A 109 -8.23 17.97 1.81
CA ASP A 109 -7.54 18.87 2.73
C ASP A 109 -6.69 19.91 1.99
N ASN A 110 -6.03 19.52 0.90
CA ASN A 110 -5.32 20.44 0.02
C ASN A 110 -6.25 21.58 -0.47
N LYS A 111 -7.43 21.21 -1.00
CA LYS A 111 -8.43 22.17 -1.49
C LYS A 111 -9.01 23.07 -0.40
N LEU A 112 -9.01 22.61 0.85
CA LEU A 112 -9.44 23.38 2.02
C LEU A 112 -8.33 24.27 2.60
N GLY A 113 -7.10 24.18 2.08
CA GLY A 113 -5.94 24.94 2.57
C GLY A 113 -5.32 24.37 3.84
N ASN A 114 -5.63 23.11 4.18
CA ASN A 114 -5.01 22.37 5.28
C ASN A 114 -3.73 21.66 4.81
N ASP A 115 -2.94 21.15 5.75
CA ASP A 115 -1.88 20.19 5.41
C ASP A 115 -2.54 18.92 4.84
N PRO A 116 -2.24 18.57 3.57
CA PRO A 116 -2.85 17.40 2.96
C PRO A 116 -2.20 16.09 3.40
N THR A 117 -1.07 16.16 4.10
CA THR A 117 -0.34 14.98 4.58
C THR A 117 -0.67 14.67 6.04
N PHE A 118 -0.73 13.38 6.36
CA PHE A 118 -0.94 12.91 7.72
C PHE A 118 -0.15 11.63 7.98
N VAL A 119 0.21 11.43 9.25
CA VAL A 119 0.81 10.19 9.75
C VAL A 119 0.16 9.86 11.09
N GLU A 120 -0.31 8.62 11.25
CA GLU A 120 -0.90 8.13 12.50
C GLU A 120 -0.63 6.63 12.70
N HIS A 121 -0.73 6.17 13.96
CA HIS A 121 -0.63 4.75 14.28
C HIS A 121 -1.97 4.11 14.55
N GLY A 122 -2.23 3.00 13.86
CA GLY A 122 -3.45 2.22 13.94
C GLY A 122 -3.24 0.79 14.45
N SER A 123 -4.28 0.26 15.08
CA SER A 123 -4.39 -1.18 15.31
C SER A 123 -4.76 -1.90 14.01
N ARG A 124 -4.51 -3.22 13.91
CA ARG A 124 -5.00 -4.04 12.79
C ARG A 124 -6.50 -3.81 12.51
N ARG A 125 -7.31 -3.64 13.55
CA ARG A 125 -8.76 -3.47 13.41
C ARG A 125 -9.12 -2.13 12.76
N SER A 126 -8.42 -1.04 13.12
CA SER A 126 -8.69 0.29 12.56
C SER A 126 -8.19 0.41 11.13
N VAL A 127 -7.04 -0.21 10.82
CA VAL A 127 -6.40 -0.10 9.51
C VAL A 127 -7.08 -0.95 8.44
N LYS A 128 -7.68 -2.09 8.82
CA LYS A 128 -8.31 -3.02 7.88
C LYS A 128 -9.42 -2.40 7.05
N ASP A 129 -10.15 -1.43 7.60
CA ASP A 129 -11.26 -0.77 6.88
C ASP A 129 -10.76 0.34 5.92
N ILE A 130 -9.50 0.77 6.07
CA ILE A 130 -8.82 1.69 5.15
C ILE A 130 -8.39 0.95 3.88
N LEU A 131 -7.96 -0.30 4.01
CA LEU A 131 -7.57 -1.14 2.87
C LEU A 131 -8.77 -1.38 1.95
N GLY A 132 -8.71 -0.77 0.77
CA GLY A 132 -9.70 -0.98 -0.29
C GLY A 132 -9.60 -2.38 -0.93
N ASN A 133 -10.35 -2.56 -2.02
CA ASN A 133 -10.48 -3.86 -2.70
C ASN A 133 -9.29 -4.26 -3.59
N ALA A 134 -8.31 -3.37 -3.79
CA ALA A 134 -7.21 -3.58 -4.72
C ALA A 134 -5.96 -2.79 -4.27
N PRO A 135 -5.32 -3.19 -3.16
CA PRO A 135 -4.08 -2.56 -2.73
C PRO A 135 -2.94 -2.85 -3.71
N MET A 136 -2.00 -1.92 -3.74
CA MET A 136 -0.67 -2.08 -4.31
C MET A 136 0.31 -2.41 -3.18
N VAL A 137 1.42 -3.06 -3.52
CA VAL A 137 2.46 -3.43 -2.56
C VAL A 137 3.79 -2.89 -3.07
N ALA A 138 4.41 -2.02 -2.29
CA ALA A 138 5.73 -1.47 -2.55
C ALA A 138 6.60 -1.68 -1.30
N THR A 139 7.88 -1.39 -1.41
CA THR A 139 8.74 -1.25 -0.23
C THR A 139 8.43 0.07 0.48
N ALA A 140 8.79 0.17 1.75
CA ALA A 140 8.54 1.38 2.53
C ALA A 140 9.22 2.62 1.94
N ASP A 141 10.41 2.46 1.36
CA ASP A 141 11.21 3.55 0.80
C ASP A 141 10.76 3.98 -0.59
N GLU A 142 9.95 3.17 -1.28
CA GLU A 142 9.37 3.52 -2.58
C GLU A 142 8.19 4.50 -2.46
N THR A 143 7.70 4.78 -1.25
CA THR A 143 6.54 5.66 -1.04
C THR A 143 6.90 6.94 -0.28
N ASP A 144 6.70 8.07 -0.96
CA ASP A 144 6.84 9.41 -0.37
C ASP A 144 5.71 9.75 0.63
N LEU A 145 4.76 8.84 0.84
CA LEU A 145 3.70 9.02 1.84
C LEU A 145 4.21 8.71 3.25
N LEU A 146 5.14 7.76 3.41
CA LEU A 146 5.65 7.38 4.71
C LEU A 146 6.82 8.30 5.13
N PRO A 147 6.88 8.73 6.39
CA PRO A 147 8.04 9.46 6.90
C PRO A 147 9.25 8.52 6.92
N GLY A 148 10.35 8.93 6.28
CA GLY A 148 11.59 8.15 6.22
C GLY A 148 12.13 7.90 4.81
N GLY A 149 11.44 8.34 3.74
CA GLY A 149 12.01 8.45 2.40
C GLY A 149 13.01 9.61 2.31
N GLU A 150 14.15 9.51 2.99
CA GLU A 150 15.26 10.42 2.71
C GLU A 150 15.81 10.09 1.32
N SER A 151 15.49 10.94 0.33
CA SER A 151 16.43 11.17 -0.76
C SER A 151 17.74 11.68 -0.15
N ALA A 152 18.74 10.81 -0.08
CA ALA A 152 20.13 11.21 -0.01
C ALA A 152 20.58 11.80 -1.36
#